data_AF-A0A8C4PJT6-F1
#
_entry.id   AF-A0A8C4PJT6-F1
#
_cell.length_a   1.000
_cell.length_b   1.000
_cell.length_c   1.000
_cell.angle_alpha   90.00
_cell.angle_beta   90.00
_cell.angle_gamma   90.00
#
_symmetry.space_group_name_H-M   'P 1'
#
loop_
_entity.id
_entity.type
_entity.pdbx_description
1 polymer ?
#
loop_
_entity_poly.entity_id
_entity_poly.type
_entity_poly.pdbx_seq_one_letter_code
_entity_poly.pdbx_strand_id
1 'polypeptide(L)'
;HQTYLLIHLYYQNTFAKKCGIKSLSISYKFQNININDDGNSNGSGQQSVSVNNEHNVANVDNDNGWNSWNSIWDYNSNFAATRIFHKKACVVHRINKDVVPSLQALEALVKEKKLQGRGPGGPPPKSLIYSINPHKVSDLDQFGQSISGMCRGVPTYMAEEMEGPSLFFDLEVCFNANIFSILKISFCGEIA
;
A
#
# COMPACT_ATOMS: atom_id res chain seq x y z
N HIS A 1 -1.74 -7.70 -21.65
CA HIS A 1 -1.35 -7.38 -20.26
C HIS A 1 -1.84 -6.01 -19.80
N GLN A 2 -1.63 -4.92 -20.55
CA GLN A 2 -2.32 -3.63 -20.31
C GLN A 2 -3.85 -3.72 -20.45
N THR A 3 -4.30 -4.72 -21.20
CA THR A 3 -5.70 -5.15 -21.32
C THR A 3 -6.31 -5.65 -20.01
N TYR A 4 -5.58 -6.30 -19.10
CA TYR A 4 -6.18 -6.88 -17.89
C TYR A 4 -6.55 -5.83 -16.84
N LEU A 5 -5.72 -4.79 -16.68
CA LEU A 5 -6.02 -3.65 -15.81
C LEU A 5 -7.19 -2.81 -16.36
N LEU A 6 -7.19 -2.59 -17.69
CA LEU A 6 -8.31 -1.95 -18.38
C LEU A 6 -9.58 -2.80 -18.30
N ILE A 7 -9.50 -4.13 -18.37
CA ILE A 7 -10.64 -5.04 -18.23
C ILE A 7 -11.18 -5.04 -16.80
N HIS A 8 -10.32 -5.00 -15.77
CA HIS A 8 -10.78 -4.91 -14.37
C HIS A 8 -11.45 -3.57 -14.06
N LEU A 9 -10.89 -2.45 -14.52
CA LEU A 9 -11.49 -1.12 -14.40
C LEU A 9 -12.76 -0.98 -15.26
N TYR A 10 -12.81 -1.64 -16.43
CA TYR A 10 -13.99 -1.71 -17.28
C TYR A 10 -15.10 -2.55 -16.64
N TYR A 11 -14.80 -3.72 -16.06
CA TYR A 11 -15.79 -4.58 -15.39
C TYR A 11 -16.42 -3.92 -14.17
N GLN A 12 -15.61 -3.23 -13.34
CA GLN A 12 -16.09 -2.42 -12.21
C GLN A 12 -17.09 -1.35 -12.66
N ASN A 13 -16.77 -0.64 -13.76
CA ASN A 13 -17.63 0.40 -14.31
C ASN A 13 -18.89 -0.14 -15.02
N THR A 14 -18.80 -1.31 -15.66
CA THR A 14 -19.93 -1.90 -16.38
C THR A 14 -20.97 -2.50 -15.42
N PHE A 15 -20.53 -3.07 -14.30
CA PHE A 15 -21.42 -3.55 -13.23
C PHE A 15 -22.15 -2.38 -12.55
N ALA A 16 -21.45 -1.28 -12.27
CA ALA A 16 -22.03 -0.07 -11.68
C ALA A 16 -23.11 0.56 -12.59
N LYS A 17 -22.88 0.62 -13.91
CA LYS A 17 -23.86 1.12 -14.89
C LYS A 17 -25.10 0.22 -15.00
N LYS A 18 -24.94 -1.11 -14.89
CA LYS A 18 -26.05 -2.07 -14.99
C LYS A 18 -26.95 -2.07 -13.75
N CYS A 19 -26.46 -1.60 -12.60
CA CYS A 19 -27.23 -1.44 -11.36
C CYS A 19 -27.84 -0.04 -11.16
N GLY A 20 -27.77 0.87 -12.15
CA GLY A 20 -28.36 2.22 -12.04
C GLY A 20 -27.69 3.13 -11.00
N ILE A 21 -26.52 2.73 -10.48
CA ILE A 21 -25.76 3.53 -9.54
C ILE A 21 -25.05 4.63 -10.34
N LYS A 22 -25.40 5.90 -10.10
CA LYS A 22 -24.57 7.03 -10.53
C LYS A 22 -23.22 6.89 -9.81
N SER A 23 -22.28 6.18 -10.44
CA SER A 23 -20.91 6.10 -9.96
C SER A 23 -20.34 7.51 -9.94
N LEU A 24 -20.15 8.09 -8.74
CA LEU A 24 -19.14 9.12 -8.55
C LEU A 24 -17.80 8.43 -8.78
N SER A 25 -17.37 8.36 -10.03
CA SER A 25 -16.02 7.96 -10.37
C SER A 25 -15.13 9.16 -10.09
N ILE A 26 -14.52 9.21 -8.91
CA ILE A 26 -13.41 10.12 -8.65
C ILE A 26 -12.28 9.67 -9.56
N SER A 27 -12.03 10.44 -10.62
CA SER A 27 -10.97 10.16 -11.58
C SER A 27 -9.64 10.67 -11.02
N TYR A 28 -8.94 9.82 -10.29
CA TYR A 28 -7.61 10.14 -9.78
C TYR A 28 -6.57 10.17 -10.91
N LYS A 29 -5.97 11.33 -11.19
CA LYS A 29 -4.84 11.45 -12.11
C LYS A 29 -3.53 11.07 -11.40
N PHE A 30 -3.10 9.83 -11.58
CA PHE A 30 -1.86 9.32 -11.00
C PHE A 30 -0.68 9.41 -12.00
N GLN A 31 0.50 9.84 -11.54
CA GLN A 31 1.77 9.62 -12.25
C GLN A 31 2.26 8.20 -11.93
N ASN A 32 2.33 7.29 -12.91
CA ASN A 32 2.65 5.87 -12.68
C ASN A 32 4.06 5.51 -13.16
N ILE A 33 4.81 4.75 -12.37
CA ILE A 33 6.04 4.08 -12.83
C ILE A 33 6.01 2.62 -12.44
N ASN A 34 6.21 1.77 -13.44
CA ASN A 34 6.39 0.34 -13.27
C ASN A 34 7.89 0.01 -13.16
N ILE A 35 8.25 -0.74 -12.14
CA ILE A 35 9.63 -1.12 -11.84
C ILE A 35 9.68 -2.65 -11.75
N ASN A 36 10.40 -3.24 -12.70
CA ASN A 36 10.70 -4.66 -12.69
C ASN A 36 12.07 -4.84 -12.02
N ASP A 37 12.14 -5.72 -11.04
CA ASP A 37 13.38 -6.06 -10.36
C ASP A 37 13.98 -7.30 -11.04
N ASP A 38 14.84 -7.10 -12.04
CA ASP A 38 15.48 -8.20 -12.81
C ASP A 38 16.75 -8.74 -12.12
N GLY A 39 16.95 -8.50 -10.81
CA GLY A 39 18.22 -8.74 -10.13
C GLY A 39 18.13 -9.46 -8.79
N ASN A 40 18.08 -10.80 -8.82
CA ASN A 40 18.53 -11.73 -7.77
C ASN A 40 18.49 -11.21 -6.30
N SER A 41 17.29 -10.97 -5.76
CA SER A 41 17.03 -11.05 -4.32
C SER A 41 15.58 -11.48 -4.11
N ASN A 42 15.35 -12.39 -3.17
CA ASN A 42 14.07 -13.06 -2.93
C ASN A 42 12.82 -12.15 -3.03
N GLY A 43 12.08 -12.26 -4.14
CA GLY A 43 10.63 -12.15 -4.15
C GLY A 43 9.98 -10.76 -4.26
N SER A 44 10.63 -9.74 -4.84
CA SER A 44 9.93 -8.53 -5.28
C SER A 44 9.29 -8.81 -6.65
N GLY A 45 7.97 -9.04 -6.65
CA GLY A 45 7.20 -9.04 -7.90
C GLY A 45 7.26 -7.66 -8.58
N GLN A 46 6.60 -7.52 -9.73
CA GLN A 46 6.54 -6.23 -10.43
C GLN A 46 5.88 -5.20 -9.50
N GLN A 47 6.63 -4.17 -9.10
CA GLN A 47 6.13 -3.12 -8.21
C GLN A 47 5.89 -1.84 -9.00
N SER A 48 4.81 -1.13 -8.69
CA SER A 48 4.55 0.19 -9.27
C SER A 48 4.17 1.20 -8.21
N VAL A 49 4.66 2.42 -8.36
CA VAL A 49 4.26 3.56 -7.53
C VAL A 49 3.50 4.53 -8.38
N SER A 50 2.45 5.08 -7.79
CA SER A 50 1.75 6.17 -8.39
C SER A 50 1.42 7.28 -7.39
N VAL A 51 1.58 8.53 -7.83
CA VAL A 51 1.38 9.71 -6.99
C VAL A 51 0.29 10.58 -7.59
N ASN A 52 -0.66 10.99 -6.74
CA ASN A 52 -1.70 11.96 -7.05
C ASN A 52 -1.57 13.16 -6.11
N ASN A 53 -0.96 14.24 -6.62
CA ASN A 53 -0.80 15.49 -5.89
C ASN A 53 -2.11 16.26 -5.68
N GLU A 54 -3.10 16.08 -6.56
CA GLU A 54 -4.38 16.79 -6.45
C GLU A 54 -5.17 16.32 -5.22
N HIS A 55 -5.06 15.03 -4.90
CA HIS A 55 -5.73 14.42 -3.76
C HIS A 55 -4.79 14.11 -2.60
N ASN A 56 -3.51 14.46 -2.67
CA ASN A 56 -2.47 14.13 -1.69
C ASN A 56 -2.41 12.63 -1.34
N VAL A 57 -2.45 11.77 -2.35
CA VAL A 57 -2.48 10.30 -2.19
C VAL A 57 -1.35 9.66 -2.98
N ALA A 58 -0.68 8.68 -2.37
CA ALA A 58 0.19 7.75 -3.07
C ALA A 58 -0.39 6.34 -3.06
N ASN A 59 -0.09 5.58 -4.11
CA ASN A 59 -0.48 4.19 -4.26
C ASN A 59 0.74 3.34 -4.64
N VAL A 60 0.91 2.20 -3.98
CA VAL A 60 1.96 1.23 -4.24
C VAL A 60 1.32 -0.11 -4.53
N ASP A 61 1.53 -0.63 -5.74
CA ASP A 61 1.10 -1.96 -6.14
C ASP A 61 2.30 -2.90 -6.14
N ASN A 62 2.13 -4.08 -5.56
CA ASN A 62 3.10 -5.16 -5.63
C ASN A 62 2.42 -6.39 -6.24
N ASP A 63 2.76 -6.67 -7.50
CA ASP A 63 2.25 -7.82 -8.24
C ASP A 63 3.24 -8.98 -8.15
N ASN A 64 3.09 -9.79 -7.09
CA ASN A 64 3.93 -10.95 -6.81
C ASN A 64 3.09 -12.25 -6.67
N GLY A 65 2.17 -12.46 -7.60
CA GLY A 65 1.30 -13.63 -7.63
C GLY A 65 0.49 -13.79 -6.34
N TRP A 66 0.69 -14.89 -5.61
CA TRP A 66 -0.04 -15.14 -4.35
C TRP A 66 0.36 -14.17 -3.23
N ASN A 67 1.54 -13.57 -3.31
CA ASN A 67 2.03 -12.59 -2.35
C ASN A 67 1.75 -11.14 -2.81
N SER A 68 0.81 -10.94 -3.74
CA SER A 68 0.42 -9.60 -4.14
C SER A 68 -0.22 -8.83 -2.99
N TRP A 69 0.01 -7.53 -3.00
CA TRP A 69 -0.62 -6.58 -2.09
C TRP A 69 -0.65 -5.20 -2.75
N ASN A 70 -1.52 -4.34 -2.26
CA ASN A 70 -1.62 -2.94 -2.67
C ASN A 70 -1.65 -2.06 -1.41
N SER A 71 -1.04 -0.88 -1.47
CA SER A 71 -1.05 0.08 -0.37
C SER A 71 -1.43 1.48 -0.85
N ILE A 72 -2.38 2.12 -0.17
CA ILE A 72 -2.74 3.53 -0.33
C ILE A 72 -2.26 4.33 0.86
N TRP A 73 -1.57 5.43 0.60
CA TRP A 73 -1.13 6.40 1.61
C TRP A 73 -1.89 7.70 1.39
N ASP A 74 -2.80 8.02 2.30
CA ASP A 74 -3.60 9.25 2.26
C ASP A 74 -3.00 10.28 3.23
N TYR A 75 -2.25 11.23 2.67
CA TYR A 75 -1.54 12.22 3.47
C TYR A 75 -2.48 13.29 4.06
N ASN A 76 -3.73 13.40 3.56
CA ASN A 76 -4.73 14.30 4.15
C ASN A 76 -5.28 13.71 5.45
N SER A 77 -5.64 12.43 5.46
CA SER A 77 -6.14 11.77 6.68
C SER A 77 -5.01 11.32 7.63
N ASN A 78 -3.77 11.31 7.15
CA ASN A 78 -2.59 10.81 7.86
C ASN A 78 -2.64 9.30 8.16
N PHE A 79 -3.34 8.55 7.30
CA PHE A 79 -3.42 7.10 7.38
C PHE A 79 -2.88 6.48 6.10
N ALA A 80 -2.34 5.28 6.26
CA ALA A 80 -1.99 4.38 5.20
C ALA A 80 -2.77 3.08 5.39
N ALA A 81 -3.09 2.42 4.30
CA ALA A 81 -3.75 1.12 4.33
C ALA A 81 -3.08 0.18 3.35
N THR A 82 -2.87 -1.07 3.76
CA THR A 82 -2.32 -2.15 2.93
C THR A 82 -3.36 -3.25 2.81
N ARG A 83 -3.79 -3.53 1.58
CA ARG A 83 -4.65 -4.67 1.25
C ARG A 83 -3.80 -5.88 0.91
N ILE A 84 -3.93 -6.93 1.72
CA ILE A 84 -3.19 -8.19 1.59
C ILE A 84 -4.10 -9.22 0.95
N PHE A 85 -3.88 -9.53 -0.34
CA PHE A 85 -4.87 -10.29 -1.12
C PHE A 85 -5.06 -11.73 -0.63
N HIS A 86 -3.99 -12.46 -0.32
CA HIS A 86 -4.10 -13.85 0.15
C HIS A 86 -4.72 -13.97 1.54
N LYS A 87 -4.56 -12.94 2.40
CA LYS A 87 -5.24 -12.86 3.71
C LYS A 87 -6.68 -12.35 3.61
N LYS A 88 -7.07 -11.81 2.44
CA LYS A 88 -8.37 -11.14 2.23
C LYS A 88 -8.65 -10.08 3.30
N ALA A 89 -7.62 -9.32 3.66
CA ALA A 89 -7.69 -8.33 4.74
C ALA A 89 -7.09 -6.98 4.32
N CYS A 90 -7.56 -5.91 4.95
CA CYS A 90 -6.97 -4.58 4.90
C CYS A 90 -6.34 -4.27 6.26
N VAL A 91 -5.13 -3.75 6.28
CA VAL A 91 -4.48 -3.26 7.50
C VAL A 91 -4.28 -1.77 7.37
N VAL A 92 -4.85 -0.99 8.30
CA VAL A 92 -4.74 0.47 8.34
C VAL A 92 -3.78 0.85 9.46
N HIS A 93 -2.94 1.86 9.24
CA HIS A 93 -2.04 2.39 10.26
C HIS A 93 -1.83 3.90 10.06
N ARG A 94 -1.37 4.60 11.09
CA ARG A 94 -0.96 6.00 10.95
C ARG A 94 0.35 6.09 10.17
N ILE A 95 0.49 7.14 9.36
CA ILE A 95 1.74 7.43 8.66
C ILE A 95 2.73 8.04 9.65
N ASN A 96 3.88 7.40 9.84
CA ASN A 96 5.03 8.02 10.51
C ASN A 96 5.76 8.94 9.52
N LYS A 97 5.56 10.24 9.67
CA LYS A 97 6.10 11.28 8.77
C LYS A 97 7.62 11.48 8.89
N ASP A 98 8.25 10.97 9.95
CA ASP A 98 9.71 11.05 10.14
C ASP A 98 10.44 9.93 9.36
N VAL A 99 9.71 8.86 9.06
CA VAL A 99 10.24 7.67 8.37
C VAL A 99 9.74 7.60 6.93
N VAL A 100 8.43 7.74 6.72
CA VAL A 100 7.78 7.66 5.41
C VAL A 100 8.06 8.96 4.62
N PRO A 101 8.55 8.87 3.37
CA PRO A 101 8.77 10.06 2.54
C PRO A 101 7.50 10.90 2.38
N SER A 102 7.66 12.22 2.31
CA SER A 102 6.57 13.10 1.91
C SER A 102 6.11 12.78 0.48
N LEU A 103 4.87 13.14 0.14
CA LEU A 103 4.34 12.92 -1.21
C LEU A 103 5.21 13.55 -2.29
N GLN A 104 5.72 14.76 -2.05
CA GLN A 104 6.63 15.46 -2.97
C GLN A 104 7.96 14.72 -3.12
N ALA A 105 8.52 14.19 -2.03
CA ALA A 105 9.73 13.39 -2.09
C ALA A 105 9.49 12.10 -2.87
N LEU A 106 8.33 11.46 -2.67
CA LEU A 106 7.94 10.27 -3.44
C LEU A 106 7.78 10.60 -4.94
N GLU A 107 7.14 11.72 -5.29
CA GLU A 107 7.03 12.17 -6.67
C GLU A 107 8.40 12.41 -7.32
N ALA A 108 9.34 13.04 -6.59
CA ALA A 108 10.70 13.24 -7.08
C ALA A 108 11.42 11.90 -7.30
N LEU A 109 11.32 10.96 -6.35
CA LEU A 109 11.90 9.62 -6.48
C LEU A 109 11.32 8.85 -7.67
N VAL A 110 10.01 8.97 -7.90
CA VAL A 110 9.31 8.44 -9.07
C VAL A 110 9.90 9.07 -10.33
N LYS A 111 9.85 10.39 -10.51
CA LYS A 111 10.36 11.08 -11.70
C LYS A 111 11.82 10.76 -12.02
N GLU A 112 12.65 10.63 -11.00
CA GLU A 112 14.09 10.32 -11.13
C GLU A 112 14.38 8.81 -11.28
N LYS A 113 13.36 7.95 -11.20
CA LYS A 113 13.47 6.48 -11.21
C LYS A 113 14.41 5.93 -10.13
N LYS A 114 14.53 6.63 -8.99
CA LYS A 114 15.45 6.30 -7.88
C LYS A 114 14.86 5.35 -6.83
N LEU A 115 13.67 4.81 -7.08
CA LEU A 115 13.03 3.86 -6.18
C LEU A 115 13.81 2.52 -6.09
N GLN A 116 14.55 2.14 -7.15
CA GLN A 116 15.38 0.92 -7.20
C GLN A 116 16.67 0.97 -6.33
N GLY A 117 16.87 2.03 -5.54
CA GLY A 117 18.07 2.21 -4.75
C GLY A 117 19.29 2.65 -5.58
N ARG A 118 20.34 3.13 -4.91
CA ARG A 118 21.60 3.54 -5.53
C ARG A 118 22.59 2.36 -5.62
N GLY A 119 22.24 1.26 -6.28
CA GLY A 119 23.14 0.10 -6.42
C GLY A 119 23.76 -0.39 -5.08
N PRO A 120 24.81 -1.22 -5.12
CA PRO A 120 25.53 -1.63 -3.90
C PRO A 120 26.24 -0.41 -3.30
N GLY A 121 25.71 0.13 -2.19
CA GLY A 121 26.32 1.25 -1.44
C GLY A 121 25.35 2.35 -0.97
N GLY A 122 24.07 2.30 -1.34
CA GLY A 122 23.06 3.17 -0.75
C GLY A 122 22.78 2.86 0.73
N PRO A 123 22.25 3.83 1.52
CA PRO A 123 21.81 3.54 2.87
C PRO A 123 20.71 2.46 2.85
N PRO A 124 20.67 1.56 3.85
CA PRO A 124 19.63 0.54 3.92
C PRO A 124 18.24 1.19 4.02
N PRO A 125 17.19 0.53 3.48
CA PRO A 125 15.82 1.00 3.64
C PRO A 125 15.48 1.12 5.13
N LYS A 126 14.71 2.15 5.47
CA LYS A 126 14.16 2.27 6.83
C LYS A 126 13.14 1.14 7.04
N SER A 127 12.99 0.69 8.29
CA SER A 127 12.03 -0.36 8.65
C SER A 127 11.03 0.17 9.66
N LEU A 128 9.75 -0.17 9.46
CA LEU A 128 8.65 0.09 10.37
C LEU A 128 7.98 -1.24 10.71
N ILE A 129 7.68 -1.46 11.98
CA ILE A 129 6.99 -2.65 12.45
C ILE A 129 5.72 -2.19 13.16
N TYR A 130 4.61 -2.80 12.78
CA TYR A 130 3.28 -2.51 13.29
C TYR A 130 2.68 -3.76 13.92
N SER A 131 2.05 -3.60 15.09
CA SER A 131 1.26 -4.65 15.75
C SER A 131 -0.20 -4.51 15.34
N ILE A 132 -0.81 -5.57 14.82
CA ILE A 132 -2.21 -5.62 14.39
C ILE A 132 -3.11 -5.77 15.61
N ASN A 133 -4.08 -4.87 15.74
CA ASN A 133 -5.19 -5.06 16.67
C ASN A 133 -6.12 -6.15 16.13
N PRO A 134 -6.43 -7.20 16.90
CA PRO A 134 -7.29 -8.30 16.44
C PRO A 134 -8.74 -7.87 16.20
N HIS A 135 -9.15 -6.70 16.70
CA HIS A 135 -10.50 -6.18 16.49
C HIS A 135 -10.63 -5.50 15.13
N LYS A 136 -11.71 -5.86 14.42
CA LYS A 136 -12.07 -5.24 13.14
C LYS A 136 -12.48 -3.79 13.34
N VAL A 137 -12.06 -2.94 12.42
CA VAL A 137 -12.56 -1.57 12.32
C VAL A 137 -13.94 -1.59 11.68
N SER A 138 -14.90 -0.94 12.33
CA SER A 138 -16.29 -0.83 11.87
C SER A 138 -16.53 0.37 10.95
N ASP A 139 -15.91 1.51 11.25
CA ASP A 139 -16.03 2.75 10.48
C ASP A 139 -14.76 3.01 9.66
N LEU A 140 -14.85 2.87 8.34
CA LEU A 140 -13.72 3.13 7.43
C LEU A 140 -13.61 4.60 7.03
N ASP A 141 -14.67 5.39 7.19
CA ASP A 141 -14.71 6.76 6.69
C ASP A 141 -13.78 7.67 7.49
N GLN A 142 -13.46 7.29 8.73
CA GLN A 142 -12.46 7.94 9.57
C GLN A 142 -11.04 7.95 8.95
N PHE A 143 -10.76 7.09 7.97
CA PHE A 143 -9.44 6.99 7.32
C PHE A 143 -9.35 7.74 5.99
N GLY A 144 -10.43 8.40 5.56
CA GLY A 144 -10.50 9.11 4.29
C GLY A 144 -11.04 8.25 3.14
N GLN A 145 -11.53 8.93 2.10
CA GLN A 145 -12.28 8.29 1.00
C GLN A 145 -11.45 7.29 0.20
N SER A 146 -10.16 7.56 0.02
CA SER A 146 -9.24 6.69 -0.73
C SER A 146 -9.09 5.32 -0.05
N ILE A 147 -8.89 5.33 1.27
CA ILE A 147 -8.75 4.12 2.08
C ILE A 147 -10.10 3.41 2.23
N SER A 148 -11.16 4.16 2.54
CA SER A 148 -12.53 3.61 2.63
C SER A 148 -12.92 2.89 1.33
N GLY A 149 -12.63 3.48 0.17
CA GLY A 149 -12.86 2.87 -1.14
C GLY A 149 -12.07 1.57 -1.36
N MET A 150 -10.77 1.55 -1.03
CA MET A 150 -9.91 0.38 -1.24
C MET A 150 -10.25 -0.80 -0.32
N CYS A 151 -10.55 -0.50 0.95
CA CYS A 151 -10.83 -1.51 1.98
C CYS A 151 -12.33 -1.90 2.04
N ARG A 152 -13.21 -1.27 1.26
CA ARG A 152 -14.65 -1.56 1.27
C ARG A 152 -14.94 -3.04 1.00
N GLY A 153 -15.73 -3.64 1.89
CA GLY A 153 -16.12 -5.05 1.79
C GLY A 153 -14.99 -6.04 2.14
N VAL A 154 -13.89 -5.55 2.71
CA VAL A 154 -12.74 -6.35 3.18
C VAL A 154 -12.62 -6.17 4.69
N PRO A 155 -12.48 -7.26 5.48
CA PRO A 155 -12.13 -7.16 6.90
C PRO A 155 -10.93 -6.26 7.10
N THR A 156 -11.10 -5.20 7.89
CA THR A 156 -10.10 -4.16 8.10
C THR A 156 -9.66 -4.14 9.55
N TYR A 157 -8.36 -4.07 9.79
CA TYR A 157 -7.76 -4.08 11.13
C TYR A 157 -6.87 -2.85 11.26
N MET A 158 -6.87 -2.24 12.43
CA MET A 158 -5.95 -1.17 12.75
C MET A 158 -4.63 -1.78 13.24
N ALA A 159 -3.50 -1.18 12.86
CA ALA A 159 -2.21 -1.55 13.37
C ALA A 159 -1.48 -0.32 13.95
N GLU A 160 -0.80 -0.53 15.06
CA GLU A 160 -0.09 0.51 15.80
C GLU A 160 1.41 0.33 15.64
N GLU A 161 2.11 1.44 15.41
CA GLU A 161 3.56 1.41 15.25
C GLU A 161 4.22 1.03 16.57
N MET A 162 5.20 0.14 16.50
CA MET A 162 5.97 -0.27 17.67
C MET A 162 7.25 0.54 17.77
N GLU A 163 7.49 1.12 18.95
CA GLU A 163 8.76 1.77 19.26
C GLU A 163 9.76 0.76 19.85
N GLY A 164 10.91 0.62 19.17
CA GLY A 164 12.05 -0.17 19.65
C GLY A 164 12.06 -1.66 19.23
N PRO A 165 13.18 -2.36 19.44
CA PRO A 165 13.28 -3.80 19.17
C PRO A 165 12.45 -4.58 20.20
N SER A 166 11.23 -4.94 19.82
CA SER A 166 10.34 -5.71 20.67
C SER A 166 10.70 -7.20 20.62
N LEU A 167 11.46 -7.66 21.62
CA LEU A 167 11.89 -9.05 21.84
C LEU A 167 10.75 -10.10 21.88
N PHE A 168 9.48 -9.65 21.93
CA PHE A 168 8.30 -10.52 22.02
C PHE A 168 7.77 -11.01 20.66
N PHE A 169 8.26 -10.47 19.54
CA PHE A 169 7.68 -10.72 18.21
C PHE A 169 8.46 -11.71 17.34
N ASP A 170 9.59 -12.24 17.81
CA ASP A 170 10.28 -13.35 17.13
C ASP A 170 9.38 -14.61 17.01
N LEU A 171 8.21 -14.62 17.67
CA LEU A 171 7.21 -15.69 17.64
C LEU A 171 5.93 -15.35 16.84
N GLU A 172 5.70 -14.09 16.45
CA GLU A 172 4.50 -13.72 15.69
C GLU A 172 4.73 -13.78 14.17
N VAL A 173 3.73 -14.27 13.44
CA VAL A 173 3.78 -14.32 11.97
C VAL A 173 3.52 -12.93 11.40
N CYS A 174 4.57 -12.27 10.91
CA CYS A 174 4.45 -10.96 10.28
C CYS A 174 4.26 -11.05 8.75
N PHE A 175 3.39 -10.21 8.21
CA PHE A 175 3.34 -9.91 6.77
C PHE A 175 4.30 -8.78 6.45
N ASN A 176 5.16 -8.97 5.44
CA ASN A 176 6.15 -7.97 5.03
C ASN A 176 5.76 -7.32 3.70
N ALA A 177 5.56 -6.00 3.73
CA ALA A 177 5.41 -5.15 2.57
C ALA A 177 6.71 -4.37 2.35
N ASN A 178 7.58 -4.89 1.48
CA ASN A 178 8.80 -4.19 1.06
C ASN A 178 8.43 -3.18 -0.02
N ILE A 179 8.68 -1.90 0.22
CA ILE A 179 8.39 -0.82 -0.70
C ILE A 179 9.72 -0.36 -1.28
N PHE A 180 10.11 -1.01 -2.39
CA PHE A 180 11.38 -0.84 -3.07
C PHE A 180 12.59 -0.82 -2.11
N SER A 181 13.61 -0.01 -2.41
CA SER A 181 14.78 0.20 -1.55
C SER A 181 14.61 1.33 -0.55
N ILE A 182 13.38 1.84 -0.33
CA ILE A 182 13.15 3.02 0.52
C ILE A 182 12.61 2.66 1.91
N LEU A 183 11.70 1.67 1.98
CA LEU A 183 10.95 1.39 3.19
C LEU A 183 10.57 -0.09 3.26
N LYS A 184 10.73 -0.69 4.43
CA LYS A 184 10.19 -2.01 4.76
C LYS A 184 9.11 -1.83 5.82
N ILE A 185 7.92 -2.35 5.56
CA ILE A 185 6.81 -2.34 6.52
C ILE A 185 6.49 -3.78 6.90
N SER A 186 6.43 -4.06 8.19
CA SER A 186 6.05 -5.37 8.72
C SER A 186 4.80 -5.22 9.57
N PHE A 187 3.75 -5.99 9.26
CA PHE A 187 2.53 -6.07 10.06
C PHE A 187 2.49 -7.41 10.79
N CYS A 188 2.62 -7.38 12.11
CA CYS A 188 2.72 -8.55 12.98
C CYS A 188 1.42 -8.74 13.78
N GLY A 189 1.00 -9.99 13.94
CA GLY A 189 -0.22 -10.35 14.66
C GLY A 189 -1.20 -11.13 13.79
N GLU A 190 -2.17 -11.76 14.43
CA GLU A 190 -3.16 -12.58 13.75
C GLU A 190 -4.25 -11.75 13.08
N ILE A 191 -4.53 -12.08 11.83
CA ILE A 191 -5.68 -11.58 11.07
C ILE A 191 -6.72 -12.71 11.06
N ALA A 192 -7.76 -12.56 11.88
CA ALA A 192 -8.81 -13.57 12.11
C ALA A 192 -10.03 -13.43 11.20
#